data_AF-A0A819G3G6-F1
#
_entry.id   AF-A0A819G3G6-F1
#
_cell.length_a   1.000
_cell.length_b   1.000
_cell.length_c   1.000
_cell.angle_alpha   90.00
_cell.angle_beta   90.00
_cell.angle_gamma   90.00
#
_symmetry.space_group_name_H-M   'P 1'
#
loop_
_entity.id
_entity.type
_entity.pdbx_description
1 polymer ?
#
loop_
_entity_poly.entity_id
_entity_poly.type
_entity_poly.pdbx_seq_one_letter_code
_entity_poly.pdbx_strand_id
1 'polypeptide(L)'
;MYAMLNRDQRSVADAILASHGKQSTTTAGSCFFTDGPEGTGETYLYNILYHLFMGQGVHVMTVTWTGIAASLLPEGRTVHSRFKLPVPILETSTSSIRPNSKEAEEIRKTQVFIWDEAPMAPSYALNAVNFLLRDIMNIDAPFGGKITILGGDFRQVPPVIRFANRSELIAAGLKSSNLWPYFKVMHLHQNMTTGPGEEEFSKWLIKLDNGELTSNEDDEIENKMKII
;
A
#
# COMPACT_ATOMS: atom_id res chain seq x y z
N MET A 1 2.17 -10.31 -19.47
CA MET A 1 2.28 -9.74 -18.10
C MET A 1 1.27 -10.38 -17.15
N TYR A 2 -0.04 -10.18 -17.31
CA TYR A 2 -1.04 -10.78 -16.39
C TYR A 2 -0.98 -12.32 -16.28
N ALA A 3 -0.62 -13.03 -17.36
CA ALA A 3 -0.44 -14.49 -17.34
C ALA A 3 0.69 -14.98 -16.40
N MET A 4 1.64 -14.11 -16.04
CA MET A 4 2.79 -14.42 -15.18
C MET A 4 2.49 -14.22 -13.69
N LEU A 5 1.31 -13.69 -13.34
CA LEU A 5 0.90 -13.57 -11.94
C LEU A 5 0.69 -14.95 -11.34
N ASN A 6 1.19 -15.11 -10.11
CA ASN A 6 0.89 -16.29 -9.30
C ASN A 6 -0.60 -16.31 -8.89
N ARG A 7 -1.03 -17.39 -8.24
CA ARG A 7 -2.44 -17.58 -7.88
C ARG A 7 -2.98 -16.47 -6.97
N ASP A 8 -2.23 -16.06 -5.96
CA ASP A 8 -2.65 -15.06 -4.99
C ASP A 8 -2.71 -13.67 -5.63
N GLN A 9 -1.66 -13.29 -6.36
CA GLN A 9 -1.59 -12.04 -7.10
C GLN A 9 -2.71 -11.93 -8.13
N ARG A 10 -3.02 -13.03 -8.83
CA ARG A 10 -4.14 -13.06 -9.78
C ARG A 10 -5.47 -12.86 -9.09
N SER A 11 -5.69 -13.51 -7.95
CA SER A 11 -6.90 -13.33 -7.14
C SER A 11 -7.07 -11.86 -6.71
N VAL A 12 -5.98 -11.20 -6.29
CA VAL A 12 -5.97 -9.76 -5.98
C VAL A 12 -6.30 -8.93 -7.22
N ALA A 13 -5.63 -9.19 -8.33
CA ALA A 13 -5.86 -8.45 -9.56
C ALA A 13 -7.30 -8.58 -10.05
N ASP A 14 -7.88 -9.78 -10.00
CA ASP A 14 -9.26 -10.03 -10.41
C ASP A 14 -10.27 -9.33 -9.52
N ALA A 15 -10.06 -9.36 -8.20
CA ALA A 15 -10.93 -8.65 -7.26
C ALA A 15 -10.93 -7.14 -7.51
N ILE A 16 -9.74 -6.57 -7.76
CA ILE A 16 -9.58 -5.13 -8.03
C ILE A 16 -10.19 -4.76 -9.39
N LEU A 17 -9.86 -5.49 -10.46
CA LEU A 17 -10.40 -5.25 -11.80
C LEU A 17 -11.92 -5.42 -11.84
N ALA A 18 -12.49 -6.38 -11.11
CA ALA A 18 -13.94 -6.57 -11.02
C ALA A 18 -14.66 -5.48 -10.21
N SER A 19 -13.93 -4.71 -9.39
CA SER A 19 -14.47 -3.53 -8.71
C SER A 19 -14.58 -2.34 -9.65
N HIS A 20 -13.74 -2.29 -10.69
CA HIS A 20 -13.81 -1.28 -11.74
C HIS A 20 -15.07 -1.46 -12.60
N GLY A 21 -15.85 -0.39 -12.77
CA GLY A 21 -17.12 -0.39 -13.53
C GLY A 21 -18.38 -0.67 -12.71
N LYS A 22 -18.26 -1.10 -11.44
CA LYS A 22 -19.40 -1.14 -10.51
C LYS A 22 -19.59 0.24 -9.91
N GLN A 23 -20.42 1.08 -10.54
CA GLN A 23 -20.93 2.30 -9.91
C GLN A 23 -21.81 1.89 -8.72
N SER A 24 -21.22 1.76 -7.54
CA SER A 24 -21.98 1.63 -6.32
C SER A 24 -22.06 2.99 -5.64
N THR A 25 -23.29 3.49 -5.52
CA THR A 25 -23.65 4.61 -4.64
C THR A 25 -23.48 4.27 -3.16
N THR A 26 -23.14 3.00 -2.85
CA THR A 26 -22.82 2.49 -1.51
C THR A 26 -21.42 1.89 -1.47
N THR A 27 -20.61 2.46 -0.61
CA THR A 27 -19.14 2.55 -0.60
C THR A 27 -18.40 1.31 -0.11
N ALA A 28 -19.02 0.14 -0.14
CA ALA A 28 -18.41 -1.12 0.27
C ALA A 28 -17.79 -1.81 -0.95
N GLY A 29 -16.46 -1.79 -1.08
CA GLY A 29 -15.74 -2.62 -2.05
C GLY A 29 -14.76 -1.94 -2.99
N SER A 30 -14.41 -0.66 -2.77
CA SER A 30 -13.38 0.05 -3.56
C SER A 30 -12.03 0.19 -2.85
N CYS A 31 -11.94 -0.22 -1.58
CA CYS A 31 -10.72 -0.13 -0.78
C CYS A 31 -10.13 -1.52 -0.57
N PHE A 32 -8.87 -1.70 -0.98
CA PHE A 32 -8.14 -2.96 -0.89
C PHE A 32 -6.84 -2.75 -0.14
N PHE A 33 -6.48 -3.69 0.73
CA PHE A 33 -5.15 -3.75 1.32
C PHE A 33 -4.49 -5.06 0.90
N THR A 34 -3.35 -4.99 0.24
CA THR A 34 -2.53 -6.16 -0.08
C THR A 34 -1.49 -6.33 1.03
N ASP A 35 -1.55 -7.44 1.76
CA ASP A 35 -0.56 -7.84 2.76
C ASP A 35 0.36 -8.88 2.13
N GLY A 36 1.56 -8.45 1.76
CA GLY A 36 2.58 -9.32 1.21
C GLY A 36 3.86 -9.25 2.03
N PRO A 37 4.31 -10.37 2.65
CA PRO A 37 5.68 -10.52 3.13
C PRO A 37 6.71 -10.13 2.08
N GLU A 38 7.92 -9.81 2.53
CA GLU A 38 9.00 -9.44 1.62
C GLU A 38 9.23 -10.51 0.53
N GLY A 39 9.36 -10.03 -0.71
CA GLY A 39 9.60 -10.89 -1.86
C GLY A 39 8.39 -11.62 -2.43
N THR A 40 7.16 -11.34 -1.96
CA THR A 40 5.93 -11.88 -2.58
C THR A 40 5.51 -11.20 -3.88
N GLY A 41 6.28 -10.21 -4.33
CA GLY A 41 6.09 -9.54 -5.61
C GLY A 41 4.94 -8.52 -5.61
N GLU A 42 4.68 -7.86 -4.49
CA GLU A 42 3.60 -6.89 -4.35
C GLU A 42 3.77 -5.68 -5.30
N THR A 43 4.95 -5.06 -5.32
CA THR A 43 5.27 -3.99 -6.27
C THR A 43 5.16 -4.45 -7.72
N TYR A 44 5.47 -5.72 -8.02
CA TYR A 44 5.29 -6.30 -9.37
C TYR A 44 3.80 -6.39 -9.75
N LEU A 45 2.96 -6.83 -8.82
CA LEU A 45 1.50 -6.83 -8.98
C LEU A 45 0.96 -5.41 -9.25
N TYR A 46 1.46 -4.41 -8.51
CA TYR A 46 1.07 -3.01 -8.72
C TYR A 46 1.46 -2.46 -10.10
N ASN A 47 2.65 -2.78 -10.58
CA ASN A 47 3.08 -2.44 -11.93
C ASN A 47 2.15 -3.06 -12.99
N ILE A 48 1.77 -4.33 -12.82
CA ILE A 48 0.84 -5.00 -13.72
C ILE A 48 -0.54 -4.34 -13.69
N LEU A 49 -1.08 -4.08 -12.51
CA LEU A 49 -2.37 -3.41 -12.35
C LEU A 49 -2.38 -2.03 -13.01
N TYR A 50 -1.33 -1.24 -12.81
CA TYR A 50 -1.16 0.05 -13.47
C TYR A 50 -1.27 -0.10 -15.00
N HIS A 51 -0.49 -1.00 -15.61
CA HIS A 51 -0.50 -1.17 -17.06
C HIS A 51 -1.82 -1.73 -17.61
N LEU A 52 -2.50 -2.60 -16.86
CA LEU A 52 -3.82 -3.12 -17.25
C LEU A 52 -4.87 -2.02 -17.28
N PHE A 53 -4.91 -1.17 -16.24
CA PHE A 53 -5.82 -0.03 -16.18
C PHE A 53 -5.49 1.02 -17.24
N MET A 54 -4.22 1.38 -17.41
CA MET A 54 -3.81 2.32 -18.45
C MET A 54 -4.16 1.82 -19.85
N GLY A 55 -4.04 0.51 -20.10
CA GLY A 55 -4.47 -0.12 -21.35
C GLY A 55 -5.98 -0.05 -21.61
N GLN A 56 -6.79 0.15 -20.55
CA GLN A 56 -8.23 0.39 -20.63
C GLN A 56 -8.61 1.88 -20.66
N GLY A 57 -7.63 2.78 -20.72
CA GLY A 57 -7.86 4.23 -20.66
C GLY A 57 -8.23 4.75 -19.26
N VAL A 58 -7.99 3.95 -18.22
CA VAL A 58 -8.25 4.31 -16.82
C VAL A 58 -7.05 5.07 -16.27
N HIS A 59 -7.31 6.22 -15.64
CA HIS A 59 -6.25 7.01 -15.02
C HIS A 59 -5.88 6.44 -13.64
N VAL A 60 -4.60 6.09 -13.49
CA VAL A 60 -4.03 5.53 -12.26
C VAL A 60 -2.99 6.49 -11.67
N MET A 61 -3.03 6.67 -10.36
CA MET A 61 -2.01 7.41 -9.62
C MET A 61 -1.30 6.48 -8.64
N THR A 62 0.03 6.41 -8.76
CA THR A 62 0.89 5.60 -7.89
C THR A 62 1.61 6.51 -6.90
N VAL A 63 1.63 6.09 -5.64
CA VAL A 63 2.30 6.80 -4.55
C VAL A 63 2.94 5.81 -3.57
N THR A 64 3.84 6.33 -2.75
CA THR A 64 4.41 5.59 -1.61
C THR A 64 4.93 6.57 -0.56
N TRP A 65 5.25 6.07 0.63
CA TRP A 65 5.82 6.91 1.69
C TRP A 65 7.26 7.37 1.40
N THR A 66 8.10 6.49 0.85
CA THR A 66 9.54 6.77 0.66
C THR A 66 9.90 7.11 -0.79
N GLY A 67 10.97 7.89 -0.98
CA GLY A 67 11.41 8.30 -2.31
C GLY A 67 11.95 7.15 -3.17
N ILE A 68 12.61 6.16 -2.54
CA ILE A 68 13.21 5.02 -3.25
C ILE A 68 12.13 4.05 -3.73
N ALA A 69 11.13 3.75 -2.88
CA ALA A 69 10.01 2.93 -3.32
C ALA A 69 9.24 3.61 -4.47
N ALA A 70 9.22 4.95 -4.53
CA ALA A 70 8.50 5.67 -5.57
C ALA A 70 9.11 5.45 -6.95
N SER A 71 10.43 5.24 -7.05
CA SER A 71 11.07 4.95 -8.33
C SER A 71 10.80 3.54 -8.87
N LEU A 72 10.23 2.65 -8.05
CA LEU A 72 9.83 1.30 -8.46
C LEU A 72 8.40 1.25 -9.03
N LEU A 73 7.64 2.33 -8.91
CA LEU A 73 6.27 2.44 -9.42
C LEU A 73 6.22 3.30 -10.70
N PRO A 74 5.35 2.97 -11.67
CA PRO A 74 5.16 3.79 -12.87
C PRO A 74 4.63 5.17 -12.50
N GLU A 75 5.34 6.22 -12.91
CA GLU A 75 5.03 7.62 -12.54
C GLU A 75 4.94 7.85 -11.01
N GLY A 76 5.61 7.01 -10.23
CA GLY A 76 5.57 7.03 -8.78
C GLY A 76 6.08 8.33 -8.19
N ARG A 77 5.40 8.78 -7.13
CA ARG A 77 5.80 9.94 -6.33
C ARG A 77 5.58 9.67 -4.85
N THR A 78 6.30 10.38 -3.99
CA THR A 78 5.99 10.32 -2.56
C THR A 78 4.61 10.89 -2.27
N VAL A 79 3.91 10.34 -1.28
CA VAL A 79 2.59 10.80 -0.82
C VAL A 79 2.64 12.30 -0.49
N HIS A 80 3.69 12.73 0.21
CA HIS A 80 3.91 14.14 0.54
C HIS A 80 3.95 15.04 -0.70
N SER A 81 4.73 14.67 -1.72
CA SER A 81 4.89 15.51 -2.92
C SER A 81 3.64 15.49 -3.80
N ARG A 82 2.97 14.34 -3.90
CA ARG A 82 1.77 14.17 -4.73
C ARG A 82 0.57 14.91 -4.15
N PHE A 83 0.34 14.80 -2.84
CA PHE A 83 -0.81 15.39 -2.18
C PHE A 83 -0.49 16.70 -1.44
N LYS A 84 0.72 17.26 -1.61
CA LYS A 84 1.19 18.49 -0.95
C LYS A 84 0.94 18.49 0.55
N LEU A 85 1.26 17.37 1.20
CA LEU A 85 1.18 17.25 2.66
C LEU A 85 2.37 17.98 3.29
N PRO A 86 2.18 18.65 4.44
CA PRO A 86 3.27 19.32 5.14
C PRO A 86 4.31 18.31 5.67
N VAL A 87 5.55 18.79 5.83
CA VAL A 87 6.64 18.06 6.49
C VAL A 87 7.16 18.98 7.61
N PRO A 88 7.02 18.61 8.89
CA PRO A 88 6.46 17.36 9.40
C PRO A 88 4.93 17.28 9.20
N ILE A 89 4.43 16.05 9.07
CA ILE A 89 3.00 15.78 9.10
C ILE A 89 2.56 15.49 10.54
N LEU A 90 1.41 16.03 10.92
CA LEU A 90 0.80 15.94 12.25
C LEU A 90 -0.65 15.47 12.14
N GLU A 91 -1.27 15.09 13.25
CA GLU A 91 -2.68 14.64 13.29
C GLU A 91 -3.68 15.64 12.72
N THR A 92 -3.41 16.94 12.90
CA THR A 92 -4.24 18.04 12.41
C THR A 92 -3.83 18.53 11.01
N SER A 93 -2.83 17.89 10.40
CA SER A 93 -2.35 18.32 9.08
C SER A 93 -3.35 18.03 7.99
N THR A 94 -3.49 18.98 7.08
CA THR A 94 -4.29 18.85 5.87
C THR A 94 -3.41 19.11 4.65
N SER A 95 -3.88 18.67 3.48
CA SER A 95 -3.27 19.06 2.22
C SER A 95 -3.44 20.56 1.95
N SER A 96 -2.49 21.14 1.22
CA SER A 96 -2.56 22.51 0.70
C SER A 96 -3.15 22.61 -0.72
N ILE A 97 -3.53 21.48 -1.33
CA ILE A 97 -4.16 21.46 -2.65
C ILE A 97 -5.52 22.15 -2.58
N ARG A 98 -5.76 23.09 -3.49
CA ARG A 98 -7.03 23.81 -3.60
C ARG A 98 -7.93 23.12 -4.64
N PRO A 99 -9.26 23.11 -4.45
CA PRO A 99 -10.18 22.44 -5.39
C PRO A 99 -10.05 22.93 -6.85
N ASN A 100 -9.65 24.17 -7.09
CA ASN A 100 -9.50 24.75 -8.43
C ASN A 100 -8.07 24.65 -9.00
N SER A 101 -7.15 23.91 -8.35
CA SER A 101 -5.78 23.74 -8.83
C SER A 101 -5.67 22.64 -9.89
N LYS A 102 -4.54 22.63 -10.61
CA LYS A 102 -4.24 21.56 -11.60
C LYS A 102 -4.11 20.19 -10.93
N GLU A 103 -3.51 20.14 -9.75
CA GLU A 103 -3.39 18.92 -8.96
C GLU A 103 -4.76 18.35 -8.58
N ALA A 104 -5.73 19.22 -8.24
CA ALA A 104 -7.09 18.78 -7.97
C ALA A 104 -7.78 18.25 -9.24
N GLU A 105 -7.51 18.83 -10.41
CA GLU A 105 -8.00 18.31 -11.69
C GLU A 105 -7.43 16.92 -12.02
N GLU A 106 -6.13 16.71 -11.78
CA GLU A 106 -5.50 15.38 -11.92
C GLU A 106 -6.12 14.35 -10.97
N ILE A 107 -6.36 14.73 -9.71
CA ILE A 107 -7.04 13.89 -8.72
C ILE A 107 -8.45 13.52 -9.18
N ARG A 108 -9.21 14.47 -9.75
CA ARG A 108 -10.57 14.19 -10.26
C ARG A 108 -10.56 13.18 -11.38
N LYS A 109 -9.62 13.31 -12.32
CA LYS A 109 -9.45 12.40 -13.46
C LYS A 109 -9.02 11.00 -13.02
N THR A 110 -8.20 10.91 -11.98
CA THR A 110 -7.72 9.65 -11.41
C THR A 110 -8.89 8.79 -10.92
N GLN A 111 -8.92 7.53 -11.30
CA GLN A 111 -9.95 6.57 -10.88
C GLN A 111 -9.41 5.54 -9.88
N VAL A 112 -8.11 5.23 -9.97
CA VAL A 112 -7.43 4.25 -9.14
C VAL A 112 -6.21 4.88 -8.49
N PHE A 113 -6.10 4.74 -7.17
CA PHE A 113 -4.92 5.08 -6.39
C PHE A 113 -4.22 3.80 -5.94
N ILE A 114 -2.92 3.70 -6.20
CA ILE A 114 -2.06 2.64 -5.70
C ILE A 114 -1.07 3.28 -4.74
N TRP A 115 -1.06 2.82 -3.49
CA TRP A 115 -0.15 3.29 -2.46
C TRP A 115 0.66 2.09 -1.93
N ASP A 116 1.92 2.03 -2.35
CA ASP A 116 2.89 1.03 -1.89
C ASP A 116 3.61 1.49 -0.62
N GLU A 117 4.04 0.56 0.23
CA GLU A 117 4.62 0.85 1.55
C GLU A 117 3.73 1.72 2.45
N ALA A 118 2.42 1.47 2.41
CA ALA A 118 1.44 2.17 3.22
C ALA A 118 1.62 2.01 4.74
N PRO A 119 2.06 0.84 5.29
CA PRO A 119 2.30 0.68 6.72
C PRO A 119 3.33 1.64 7.32
N MET A 120 4.28 2.14 6.51
CA MET A 120 5.27 3.14 6.95
C MET A 120 4.66 4.53 7.19
N ALA A 121 3.48 4.79 6.62
CA ALA A 121 2.80 6.06 6.78
C ALA A 121 1.95 6.07 8.05
N PRO A 122 2.01 7.13 8.85
CA PRO A 122 1.12 7.27 9.98
C PRO A 122 -0.33 7.40 9.52
N SER A 123 -1.27 6.92 10.32
CA SER A 123 -2.71 6.90 10.03
C SER A 123 -3.28 8.28 9.72
N TYR A 124 -2.74 9.33 10.33
CA TYR A 124 -3.13 10.70 10.03
C TYR A 124 -2.72 11.18 8.64
N ALA A 125 -1.67 10.63 8.02
CA ALA A 125 -1.35 10.88 6.62
C ALA A 125 -2.44 10.32 5.71
N LEU A 126 -2.89 9.10 5.99
CA LEU A 126 -3.99 8.47 5.27
C LEU A 126 -5.29 9.28 5.44
N ASN A 127 -5.56 9.75 6.66
CA ASN A 127 -6.72 10.59 6.94
C ASN A 127 -6.67 11.90 6.14
N ALA A 128 -5.53 12.59 6.12
CA ALA A 128 -5.36 13.83 5.37
C ALA A 128 -5.63 13.64 3.87
N VAL A 129 -5.14 12.53 3.29
CA VAL A 129 -5.43 12.16 1.89
C VAL A 129 -6.92 11.84 1.70
N ASN A 130 -7.53 11.06 2.59
CA ASN A 130 -8.96 10.75 2.52
C ASN A 130 -9.84 12.01 2.58
N PHE A 131 -9.54 12.94 3.50
CA PHE A 131 -10.26 14.21 3.60
C PHE A 131 -10.10 15.05 2.33
N LEU A 132 -8.87 15.17 1.81
CA LEU A 132 -8.61 15.85 0.55
C LEU A 132 -9.43 15.27 -0.61
N LEU A 133 -9.45 13.94 -0.76
CA LEU A 133 -10.16 13.29 -1.86
C LEU A 133 -11.68 13.46 -1.73
N ARG A 134 -12.23 13.36 -0.51
CA ARG A 134 -13.65 13.64 -0.23
C ARG A 134 -14.02 15.08 -0.61
N ASP A 135 -13.18 16.03 -0.25
CA ASP A 135 -13.38 17.46 -0.55
C ASP A 135 -13.30 17.76 -2.06
N ILE A 136 -12.25 17.29 -2.74
CA ILE A 136 -12.07 17.50 -4.19
C ILE A 136 -13.19 16.87 -5.01
N MET A 137 -13.63 15.68 -4.60
CA MET A 137 -14.69 14.93 -5.30
C MET A 137 -16.08 15.40 -4.90
N ASN A 138 -16.23 16.07 -3.75
CA ASN A 138 -17.51 16.38 -3.11
C ASN A 138 -18.39 15.12 -2.93
N ILE A 139 -17.78 14.03 -2.46
CA ILE A 139 -18.45 12.75 -2.21
C ILE A 139 -18.09 12.28 -0.81
N ASP A 140 -19.11 12.00 0.00
CA ASP A 140 -18.95 11.51 1.36
C ASP A 140 -18.69 9.99 1.41
N ALA A 141 -17.60 9.58 0.78
CA ALA A 141 -17.15 8.21 0.59
C ALA A 141 -15.67 8.10 0.96
N PRO A 142 -15.16 6.98 1.50
CA PRO A 142 -13.72 6.77 1.61
C PRO A 142 -13.02 7.09 0.29
N PHE A 143 -11.98 7.92 0.37
CA PHE A 143 -11.18 8.40 -0.74
C PHE A 143 -11.98 9.02 -1.89
N GLY A 144 -13.13 9.66 -1.57
CA GLY A 144 -14.00 10.27 -2.57
C GLY A 144 -14.63 9.26 -3.54
N GLY A 145 -14.80 8.00 -3.11
CA GLY A 145 -15.40 6.92 -3.90
C GLY A 145 -14.47 6.33 -4.96
N LYS A 146 -13.18 6.63 -4.88
CA LYS A 146 -12.16 6.13 -5.79
C LYS A 146 -11.75 4.71 -5.40
N ILE A 147 -11.18 3.97 -6.34
CA ILE A 147 -10.55 2.68 -6.02
C ILE A 147 -9.21 3.01 -5.36
N THR A 148 -9.02 2.55 -4.13
CA THR A 148 -7.80 2.78 -3.35
C THR A 148 -7.20 1.45 -2.96
N ILE A 149 -6.01 1.20 -3.47
CA ILE A 149 -5.23 -0.01 -3.21
C ILE A 149 -4.06 0.44 -2.35
N LEU A 150 -4.06 0.02 -1.10
CA LEU A 150 -2.91 0.14 -0.22
C LEU A 150 -2.18 -1.20 -0.22
N GLY A 151 -0.91 -1.18 0.09
CA GLY A 151 -0.26 -2.36 0.63
C GLY A 151 1.15 -2.11 1.09
N GLY A 152 1.85 -3.20 1.34
CA GLY A 152 3.11 -3.30 2.02
C GLY A 152 2.99 -4.24 3.20
N ASP A 153 4.09 -4.34 3.94
CA ASP A 153 4.24 -5.33 4.98
C ASP A 153 4.21 -4.70 6.37
N PHE A 154 3.31 -5.16 7.23
CA PHE A 154 3.23 -4.70 8.62
C PHE A 154 4.37 -5.23 9.50
N ARG A 155 5.12 -6.22 9.02
CA ARG A 155 6.28 -6.81 9.69
C ARG A 155 7.53 -5.94 9.50
N GLN A 156 7.51 -5.07 8.49
CA GLN A 156 8.57 -4.10 8.21
C GLN A 156 8.45 -2.84 9.09
N VAL A 157 9.10 -1.75 8.65
CA VAL A 157 9.31 -0.54 9.44
C VAL A 157 7.98 0.17 9.73
N PRO A 158 7.60 0.36 11.01
CA PRO A 158 6.41 1.11 11.38
C PRO A 158 6.60 2.62 11.16
N PRO A 159 5.55 3.45 11.32
CA PRO A 159 5.67 4.89 11.13
C PRO A 159 6.74 5.54 12.01
N VAL A 160 7.60 6.35 11.42
CA VAL A 160 8.67 7.04 12.17
C VAL A 160 8.11 8.27 12.88
N ILE A 161 7.90 8.17 14.19
CA ILE A 161 7.42 9.27 15.04
C ILE A 161 8.46 9.57 16.12
N ARG A 162 8.97 10.81 16.13
CA ARG A 162 10.03 11.21 17.07
C ARG A 162 9.52 11.13 18.51
N PHE A 163 10.30 10.48 19.37
CA PHE A 163 10.03 10.35 20.80
C PHE A 163 8.75 9.60 21.17
N ALA A 164 8.13 8.90 20.21
CA ALA A 164 6.93 8.12 20.47
C ALA A 164 7.24 6.86 21.29
N ASN A 165 6.39 6.58 22.26
CA ASN A 165 6.36 5.30 22.96
C ASN A 165 5.61 4.25 22.12
N ARG A 166 5.64 2.99 22.57
CA ARG A 166 5.02 1.86 21.85
C ARG A 166 3.52 2.06 21.61
N SER A 167 2.80 2.61 22.58
CA SER A 167 1.34 2.84 22.46
C SER A 167 1.04 3.92 21.43
N GLU A 168 1.83 5.00 21.42
CA GLU A 168 1.72 6.08 20.42
C GLU A 168 2.02 5.58 19.01
N LEU A 169 3.03 4.73 18.86
CA LEU A 169 3.36 4.10 17.58
C LEU A 169 2.22 3.21 17.06
N ILE A 170 1.62 2.40 17.93
CA ILE A 170 0.47 1.55 17.58
C ILE A 170 -0.74 2.41 17.21
N ALA A 171 -1.03 3.46 17.99
CA ALA A 171 -2.15 4.37 17.74
C ALA A 171 -2.01 5.10 16.39
N ALA A 172 -0.78 5.45 16.01
CA ALA A 172 -0.49 6.05 14.72
C ALA A 172 -0.40 5.03 13.57
N GLY A 173 -0.44 3.73 13.84
CA GLY A 173 -0.39 2.69 12.83
C GLY A 173 -1.66 2.65 11.97
N LEU A 174 -1.52 2.19 10.72
CA LEU A 174 -2.62 2.07 9.77
C LEU A 174 -3.79 1.21 10.28
N LYS A 175 -3.52 0.09 10.98
CA LYS A 175 -4.56 -0.78 11.56
C LYS A 175 -5.41 -0.10 12.64
N SER A 176 -4.89 0.96 13.27
CA SER A 176 -5.61 1.76 14.27
C SER A 176 -6.44 2.89 13.64
N SER A 177 -6.37 3.07 12.32
CA SER A 177 -7.14 4.08 11.62
C SER A 177 -8.64 3.73 11.57
N ASN A 178 -9.49 4.76 11.70
CA ASN A 178 -10.93 4.65 11.43
C ASN A 178 -11.24 4.26 9.98
N LEU A 179 -10.26 4.37 9.07
CA LEU A 179 -10.40 3.94 7.68
C LEU A 179 -10.13 2.44 7.49
N TRP A 180 -9.45 1.79 8.43
CA TRP A 180 -9.09 0.37 8.33
C TRP A 180 -10.29 -0.56 8.07
N PRO A 181 -11.46 -0.40 8.71
CA PRO A 181 -12.62 -1.26 8.46
C PRO A 181 -13.18 -1.23 7.03
N TYR A 182 -12.82 -0.22 6.23
CA TYR A 182 -13.25 -0.14 4.82
C TYR A 182 -12.38 -1.00 3.89
N PHE A 183 -11.19 -1.40 4.32
CA PHE A 183 -10.26 -2.15 3.50
C PHE A 183 -10.56 -3.64 3.49
N LYS A 184 -10.73 -4.20 2.30
CA LYS A 184 -10.68 -5.64 2.10
C LYS A 184 -9.21 -6.08 2.08
N VAL A 185 -8.79 -6.79 3.12
CA VAL A 185 -7.44 -7.34 3.23
C VAL A 185 -7.31 -8.58 2.34
N MET A 186 -6.24 -8.63 1.55
CA MET A 186 -5.88 -9.76 0.68
C MET A 186 -4.41 -10.11 0.92
N HIS A 187 -4.12 -11.40 1.06
CA HIS A 187 -2.78 -11.85 1.46
C HIS A 187 -2.06 -12.51 0.29
N LEU A 188 -0.78 -12.16 0.10
CA LEU A 188 0.13 -12.85 -0.80
C LEU A 188 1.01 -13.78 0.04
N HIS A 189 1.07 -15.07 -0.31
CA HIS A 189 1.86 -16.04 0.49
C HIS A 189 3.06 -16.58 -0.26
N GLN A 190 3.04 -16.52 -1.60
CA GLN A 190 4.09 -17.09 -2.42
C GLN A 190 5.23 -16.10 -2.63
N ASN A 191 6.40 -16.41 -2.05
CA ASN A 191 7.64 -15.71 -2.36
C ASN A 191 8.03 -15.95 -3.83
N MET A 192 8.50 -14.90 -4.49
CA MET A 192 8.88 -14.87 -5.89
C MET A 192 10.34 -14.45 -6.12
N THR A 193 11.04 -14.03 -5.06
CA THR A 193 12.43 -13.55 -5.14
C THR A 193 13.42 -14.72 -5.14
N THR A 194 13.09 -15.81 -4.48
CA THR A 194 13.96 -16.99 -4.34
C THR A 194 13.95 -17.86 -5.60
N GLY A 195 15.14 -18.32 -6.01
CA GLY A 195 15.33 -19.11 -7.22
C GLY A 195 14.94 -20.58 -7.05
N PRO A 196 14.87 -21.36 -8.15
CA PRO A 196 14.68 -22.81 -8.09
C PRO A 196 15.76 -23.45 -7.21
N GLY A 197 15.36 -24.15 -6.13
CA GLY A 197 16.27 -24.78 -5.17
C GLY A 197 16.45 -24.05 -3.83
N GLU A 198 15.89 -22.85 -3.67
CA GLU A 198 15.96 -22.06 -2.42
C GLU A 198 14.66 -22.11 -1.60
N GLU A 199 13.82 -23.11 -1.83
CA GLU A 199 12.49 -23.21 -1.23
C GLU A 199 12.53 -23.29 0.31
N GLU A 200 13.55 -23.93 0.88
CA GLU A 200 13.73 -23.97 2.33
C GLU A 200 14.11 -22.60 2.90
N PHE A 201 14.96 -21.85 2.20
CA PHE A 201 15.33 -20.49 2.61
C PHE A 201 14.13 -19.55 2.52
N SER A 202 13.31 -19.67 1.48
CA SER A 202 12.07 -18.92 1.35
C SER A 202 11.08 -19.19 2.48
N LYS A 203 10.86 -20.47 2.82
CA LYS A 203 9.99 -20.85 3.94
C LYS A 203 10.53 -20.34 5.27
N TRP A 204 11.86 -20.38 5.44
CA TRP A 204 12.51 -19.84 6.62
C TRP A 204 12.35 -18.32 6.74
N LEU A 205 12.51 -17.56 5.63
CA LEU A 205 12.28 -16.11 5.62
C LEU A 205 10.83 -15.77 6.01
N ILE A 206 9.84 -16.48 5.46
CA ILE A 206 8.43 -16.27 5.81
C ILE A 206 8.18 -16.54 7.30
N LYS A 207 8.78 -17.60 7.86
CA LYS A 207 8.69 -17.89 9.30
C LYS A 207 9.34 -16.80 10.15
N LEU A 208 10.53 -16.33 9.76
CA LEU A 208 11.22 -15.22 10.42
C LEU A 208 10.34 -13.98 10.46
N ASP A 209 9.77 -13.63 9.31
CA ASP A 209 8.94 -12.44 9.14
C ASP A 209 7.65 -12.53 9.97
N ASN A 210 7.05 -13.71 10.06
CA ASN A 210 5.87 -13.96 10.92
C ASN A 210 6.21 -14.12 12.42
N GLY A 211 7.49 -14.15 12.81
CA GLY A 211 7.92 -14.40 14.19
C GLY A 211 7.65 -15.83 14.68
N GLU A 212 7.68 -16.80 13.77
CA GLU A 212 7.35 -18.22 14.02
C GLU A 212 8.59 -19.12 14.12
N LEU A 213 9.80 -18.54 14.17
CA LEU A 213 11.03 -19.30 14.34
C LEU A 213 11.07 -19.97 15.72
N THR A 214 11.57 -21.21 15.73
CA THR A 214 11.83 -21.94 16.97
C THR A 214 13.20 -21.58 17.54
N SER A 215 13.40 -21.75 18.86
CA SER A 215 14.65 -21.39 19.55
C SER A 215 15.91 -22.07 18.99
N ASN A 216 15.79 -23.19 18.29
CA ASN A 216 16.91 -23.87 17.64
C ASN A 216 17.24 -23.28 16.25
N GLU A 217 16.28 -22.63 15.60
CA GLU A 217 16.46 -21.92 14.32
C GLU A 217 16.97 -20.48 14.56
N ASP A 218 16.79 -19.94 15.78
CA ASP A 218 17.32 -18.63 16.20
C ASP A 218 18.87 -18.61 16.27
N ASP A 219 19.49 -19.69 16.77
CA ASP A 219 20.96 -19.83 16.81
C ASP A 219 21.58 -19.93 15.40
N GLU A 220 20.79 -20.32 14.39
CA GLU A 220 21.21 -20.38 12.98
C GLU A 220 21.24 -18.98 12.31
N ILE A 221 20.55 -17.99 12.88
CA ILE A 221 20.50 -16.60 12.38
C ILE A 221 21.91 -16.00 12.36
N GLU A 222 22.71 -16.24 13.40
CA GLU A 222 24.05 -15.67 13.55
C GLU A 222 25.06 -16.24 12.53
N ASN A 223 24.83 -17.47 12.05
CA ASN A 223 25.66 -18.08 11.01
C ASN A 223 25.23 -17.67 9.59
N LYS A 224 23.93 -17.48 9.34
CA LYS A 224 23.41 -17.06 8.03
C LYS A 224 23.59 -15.56 7.76
N MET A 225 23.57 -14.71 8.78
CA MET A 225 23.86 -13.27 8.65
C MET A 225 25.34 -12.94 8.39
N LYS A 226 26.27 -13.89 8.58
CA LYS A 226 27.70 -13.71 8.25
C LYS A 226 28.02 -13.81 6.75
N ILE A 227 27.03 -14.13 5.92
CA ILE A 227 27.18 -14.37 4.47
C ILE A 227 26.62 -13.20 3.63
N ILE A 228 26.08 -12.16 4.27
CA ILE A 228 25.68 -10.88 3.65
C ILE A 228 26.75 -9.82 3.98
#